data_AF-A0A060C558-F1
#
_entry.id   AF-A0A060C558-F1
#
_cell.length_a   1.000
_cell.length_b   1.000
_cell.length_c   1.000
_cell.angle_alpha   90.00
_cell.angle_beta   90.00
_cell.angle_gamma   90.00
#
_symmetry.space_group_name_H-M   'P 1'
#
loop_
_entity.id
_entity.type
_entity.pdbx_description
1 polymer ?
#
loop_
_entity_poly.entity_id
_entity_poly.type
_entity_poly.pdbx_seq_one_letter_code
_entity_poly.pdbx_strand_id
1 'polypeptide(L)'
;AEAAWSITAAIIAGGSVTVFLAVIVCLFGVIICLFCGDGVNSAAELSISEAVYAYQEEIADAAARYGISEYIQLIEAVMMQESGGRGTDPMQASACGYNTQYPDGITDPVYSIRCGVHYLANCLNATNVESLQILSTCGSHCRATI
;
A
#
# COMPACT_ATOMS: atom_id res chain seq x y z
N ALA A 1 -51.28 10.25 44.94
CA ALA A 1 -51.17 9.62 43.61
C ALA A 1 -50.19 10.37 42.68
N GLU A 2 -49.39 11.31 43.22
CA GLU A 2 -48.58 12.25 42.47
C GLU A 2 -47.17 11.73 42.16
N ALA A 3 -46.67 10.73 42.91
CA ALA A 3 -45.34 10.16 42.70
C ALA A 3 -45.24 9.19 41.49
N ALA A 4 -46.38 8.70 40.98
CA ALA A 4 -46.40 7.79 39.83
C ALA A 4 -46.14 8.51 38.50
N TRP A 5 -46.56 9.78 38.40
CA TRP A 5 -46.40 10.58 37.18
C TRP A 5 -44.94 11.02 36.98
N SER A 6 -44.20 11.31 38.06
CA SER A 6 -42.80 11.73 37.98
C SER A 6 -41.86 10.62 37.51
N ILE A 7 -42.07 9.39 37.99
CA ILE A 7 -41.26 8.23 37.59
C ILE A 7 -41.56 7.85 36.12
N THR A 8 -42.83 7.87 35.73
CA THR A 8 -43.23 7.54 34.35
C THR A 8 -42.70 8.57 33.36
N ALA A 9 -42.74 9.86 33.70
CA ALA A 9 -42.16 10.93 32.88
C ALA A 9 -40.63 10.82 32.75
N ALA A 10 -39.92 10.43 33.82
CA ALA A 10 -38.47 10.27 33.80
C ALA A 10 -38.00 9.12 32.90
N ILE A 11 -38.74 8.00 32.85
CA ILE A 11 -38.43 6.85 31.98
C ILE A 11 -38.66 7.20 30.51
N ILE A 12 -39.74 7.93 30.19
CA ILE A 12 -40.06 8.37 28.82
C ILE A 12 -39.05 9.43 28.34
N ALA A 13 -38.61 10.33 29.23
CA ALA A 13 -37.59 11.33 28.93
C ALA A 13 -36.18 10.70 28.78
N GLY A 14 -35.81 9.73 29.63
CA GLY A 14 -34.51 9.06 29.53
C GLY A 14 -34.40 8.13 28.32
N GLY A 15 -35.44 7.36 28.03
CA GLY A 15 -35.47 6.43 26.90
C GLY A 15 -35.49 7.13 25.54
N SER A 16 -36.21 8.26 25.44
CA SER A 16 -36.23 9.05 24.19
C SER A 16 -34.86 9.63 23.86
N VAL A 17 -34.07 10.05 24.84
CA VAL A 17 -32.70 10.54 24.64
C VAL A 17 -31.79 9.42 24.12
N THR A 18 -31.92 8.19 24.62
CA THR A 18 -31.09 7.07 24.15
C THR A 18 -31.44 6.69 22.70
N VAL A 19 -32.74 6.68 22.37
CA VAL A 19 -33.21 6.40 21.00
C VAL A 19 -32.80 7.52 20.05
N PHE A 20 -32.90 8.79 20.45
CA PHE A 20 -32.46 9.92 19.63
C PHE A 20 -30.96 9.87 19.35
N LEU A 21 -30.14 9.56 20.36
CA LEU A 21 -28.69 9.47 20.19
C LEU A 21 -28.31 8.30 19.27
N ALA A 22 -28.99 7.16 19.40
CA ALA A 22 -28.81 6.02 18.50
C ALA A 22 -29.17 6.36 17.04
N VAL A 23 -30.28 7.09 16.81
CA VAL A 23 -30.67 7.55 15.47
C VAL A 23 -29.64 8.51 14.88
N ILE A 24 -29.10 9.41 15.69
CA ILE A 24 -28.04 10.35 15.28
C ILE A 24 -26.77 9.59 14.89
N VAL A 25 -26.32 8.62 15.70
CA VAL A 25 -25.15 7.79 15.38
C VAL A 25 -25.37 6.97 14.10
N CYS A 26 -26.56 6.41 13.89
CA CYS A 26 -26.89 5.71 12.64
C CYS A 26 -26.90 6.66 11.42
N LEU A 27 -27.45 7.87 11.56
CA LEU A 27 -27.47 8.86 10.48
C LEU A 27 -26.06 9.30 10.11
N PHE A 28 -25.22 9.64 11.09
CA PHE A 28 -23.82 9.98 10.87
C PHE A 28 -23.02 8.78 10.35
N GLY A 29 -23.30 7.56 10.83
CA GLY A 29 -22.68 6.33 10.33
C GLY A 29 -22.97 6.09 8.84
N VAL A 30 -24.22 6.26 8.41
CA VAL A 30 -24.60 6.13 6.99
C VAL A 30 -23.95 7.23 6.15
N ILE A 31 -23.94 8.48 6.64
CA ILE A 31 -23.28 9.60 5.96
C ILE A 31 -21.77 9.33 5.85
N ILE A 32 -21.10 8.90 6.91
CA ILE A 32 -19.68 8.52 6.89
C ILE A 32 -19.46 7.38 5.89
N CYS A 33 -20.31 6.36 5.84
CA CYS A 33 -20.20 5.30 4.83
C CYS A 33 -20.39 5.79 3.40
N LEU A 34 -21.18 6.84 3.16
CA LEU A 34 -21.39 7.43 1.84
C LEU A 34 -20.27 8.40 1.43
N PHE A 35 -19.64 9.08 2.39
CA PHE A 35 -18.50 10.00 2.15
C PHE A 35 -17.12 9.33 2.29
N CYS A 36 -17.06 8.14 2.89
CA CYS A 36 -15.85 7.33 3.09
C CYS A 36 -15.94 5.99 2.35
N GLY A 37 -16.95 5.82 1.50
CA GLY A 37 -17.27 4.60 0.75
C GLY A 37 -16.40 4.34 -0.48
N ASP A 38 -15.11 4.67 -0.44
CA ASP A 38 -14.11 4.29 -1.44
C ASP A 38 -13.05 3.37 -0.81
N GLY A 39 -13.48 2.33 -0.09
CA GLY A 39 -12.55 1.58 0.75
C GLY A 39 -12.88 0.13 1.09
N VAL A 40 -13.84 -0.51 0.42
CA VAL A 40 -14.08 -1.95 0.61
C VAL A 40 -14.27 -2.65 -0.72
N ASN A 41 -13.24 -3.40 -1.14
CA ASN A 41 -13.19 -4.24 -2.34
C ASN A 41 -13.08 -3.49 -3.66
N SER A 42 -11.96 -2.82 -3.88
CA SER A 42 -11.30 -3.02 -5.16
C SER A 42 -10.18 -4.00 -4.90
N ALA A 43 -10.25 -5.18 -5.52
CA ALA A 43 -9.02 -5.87 -5.88
C ALA A 43 -8.06 -4.80 -6.39
N ALA A 44 -6.79 -4.88 -5.98
CA ALA A 44 -5.74 -4.00 -6.46
C ALA A 44 -5.53 -4.21 -7.97
N GLU A 45 -6.51 -3.83 -8.78
CA GLU A 45 -6.34 -3.25 -10.10
C GLU A 45 -5.71 -1.88 -9.84
N LEU A 46 -4.49 -1.89 -9.30
CA LEU A 46 -3.56 -0.79 -9.47
C LEU A 46 -3.47 -0.67 -10.97
N SER A 47 -4.12 0.35 -11.53
CA SER A 47 -3.94 0.72 -12.92
C SER A 47 -2.44 0.96 -13.09
N ILE A 48 -1.75 -0.07 -13.57
CA ILE A 48 -0.32 -0.02 -13.82
C ILE A 48 -0.14 1.16 -14.77
N SER A 49 0.66 2.14 -14.33
CA SER A 49 1.01 3.29 -15.17
C SER A 49 1.53 2.75 -16.50
N GLU A 50 1.11 3.35 -17.61
CA GLU A 50 1.54 2.97 -18.97
C GLU A 50 3.08 2.87 -19.07
N ALA A 51 3.79 3.66 -18.26
CA ALA A 51 5.24 3.63 -18.15
C ALA A 51 5.80 2.35 -17.49
N VAL A 52 5.11 1.75 -16.52
CA VAL A 52 5.52 0.47 -15.91
C VAL A 52 5.21 -0.70 -16.84
N TYR A 53 4.11 -0.61 -17.60
CA TYR A 53 3.78 -1.62 -18.61
C TYR A 53 4.86 -1.72 -19.70
N ALA A 54 5.50 -0.60 -20.05
CA ALA A 54 6.61 -0.57 -20.99
C ALA A 54 7.83 -1.40 -20.53
N TYR A 55 7.97 -1.65 -19.23
CA TYR A 55 9.08 -2.41 -18.65
C TYR A 55 8.70 -3.82 -18.22
N GLN A 56 7.49 -4.29 -18.56
CA GLN A 56 6.97 -5.57 -18.08
C GLN A 56 7.82 -6.77 -18.55
N GLU A 57 8.35 -6.73 -19.77
CA GLU A 57 9.22 -7.79 -20.30
C GLU A 57 10.56 -7.82 -19.55
N GLU A 58 11.14 -6.67 -19.26
CA GLU A 58 12.40 -6.51 -18.53
C GLU A 58 12.24 -6.91 -17.06
N ILE A 59 11.10 -6.55 -16.45
CA ILE A 59 10.74 -6.99 -15.09
C ILE A 59 10.62 -8.51 -15.07
N ALA A 60 9.98 -9.13 -16.07
CA ALA A 60 9.82 -10.58 -16.14
C ALA A 60 11.18 -11.30 -16.30
N ASP A 61 12.07 -10.80 -17.16
CA ASP A 61 13.43 -11.34 -17.31
C ASP A 61 14.25 -11.20 -16.01
N ALA A 62 14.21 -10.01 -15.38
CA ALA A 62 14.88 -9.78 -14.11
C ALA A 62 14.32 -10.69 -13.00
N ALA A 63 13.01 -10.84 -12.91
CA ALA A 63 12.35 -11.69 -11.94
C ALA A 63 12.74 -13.17 -12.12
N ALA A 64 12.82 -13.64 -13.37
CA ALA A 64 13.26 -14.99 -13.70
C ALA A 64 14.71 -15.24 -13.28
N ARG A 65 15.61 -14.27 -13.49
CA ARG A 65 17.03 -14.39 -13.10
C ARG A 65 17.22 -14.57 -11.59
N TYR A 66 16.36 -13.93 -10.78
CA TYR A 66 16.48 -13.97 -9.32
C TYR A 66 15.46 -14.91 -8.66
N GLY A 67 14.71 -15.69 -9.44
CA GLY A 67 13.78 -16.71 -8.93
C GLY A 67 12.51 -16.16 -8.27
N ILE A 68 12.13 -14.92 -8.61
CA ILE A 68 10.94 -14.23 -8.05
C ILE A 68 9.87 -13.95 -9.11
N SER A 69 9.79 -14.78 -10.16
CA SER A 69 8.79 -14.67 -11.24
C SER A 69 7.34 -14.73 -10.75
N GLU A 70 7.08 -15.35 -9.61
CA GLU A 70 5.74 -15.39 -8.99
C GLU A 70 5.33 -14.03 -8.41
N TYR A 71 6.29 -13.11 -8.23
CA TYR A 71 6.11 -11.80 -7.60
C TYR A 71 6.19 -10.64 -8.60
N ILE A 72 5.95 -10.85 -9.90
CA ILE A 72 5.98 -9.78 -10.92
C ILE A 72 5.07 -8.61 -10.55
N GLN A 73 3.84 -8.90 -10.11
CA GLN A 73 2.88 -7.87 -9.68
C GLN A 73 3.38 -7.07 -8.47
N LEU A 74 4.14 -7.71 -7.56
CA LEU A 74 4.77 -7.02 -6.44
C LEU A 74 5.90 -6.11 -6.92
N ILE A 75 6.70 -6.55 -7.89
CA ILE A 75 7.77 -5.73 -8.49
C ILE A 75 7.16 -4.50 -9.18
N GLU A 76 6.10 -4.70 -9.96
CA GLU A 76 5.37 -3.62 -10.63
C GLU A 76 4.78 -2.63 -9.60
N ALA A 77 4.20 -3.14 -8.51
CA ALA A 77 3.69 -2.29 -7.42
C ALA A 77 4.80 -1.50 -6.71
N VAL A 78 5.97 -2.11 -6.48
CA VAL A 78 7.14 -1.41 -5.92
C VAL A 78 7.63 -0.33 -6.88
N MET A 79 7.76 -0.63 -8.18
CA MET A 79 8.13 0.36 -9.18
C MET A 79 7.12 1.51 -9.25
N MET A 80 5.83 1.20 -9.10
CA MET A 80 4.77 2.20 -9.01
C MET A 80 4.94 3.11 -7.79
N GLN A 81 5.32 2.54 -6.64
CA GLN A 81 5.53 3.29 -5.40
C GLN A 81 6.79 4.15 -5.42
N GLU A 82 7.86 3.68 -6.05
CA GLU A 82 9.16 4.40 -6.09
C GLU A 82 9.14 5.58 -7.05
N SER A 83 8.66 5.39 -8.28
CA SER A 83 8.67 6.44 -9.30
C SER A 83 7.44 6.46 -10.21
N GLY A 84 6.56 5.45 -10.13
CA GLY A 84 5.52 5.27 -11.14
C GLY A 84 6.04 4.77 -12.49
N GLY A 85 7.26 4.22 -12.54
CA GLY A 85 7.97 3.83 -13.77
C GLY A 85 8.56 5.01 -14.55
N ARG A 86 8.83 6.15 -13.89
CA ARG A 86 9.25 7.41 -14.55
C ARG A 86 10.70 7.75 -14.22
N GLY A 87 11.36 8.44 -15.16
CA GLY A 87 12.74 8.89 -14.99
C GLY A 87 13.78 7.84 -15.41
N THR A 88 15.04 8.06 -15.03
CA THR A 88 16.16 7.17 -15.37
C THR A 88 16.37 6.06 -14.34
N ASP A 89 15.79 6.20 -13.15
CA ASP A 89 15.87 5.24 -12.06
C ASP A 89 14.45 4.83 -11.60
N PRO A 90 13.72 4.04 -12.42
CA PRO A 90 12.33 3.70 -12.16
C PRO A 90 12.09 2.93 -10.86
N MET A 91 13.09 2.22 -10.35
CA MET A 91 13.01 1.52 -9.05
C MET A 91 13.77 2.24 -7.92
N GLN A 92 14.25 3.47 -8.15
CA GLN A 92 15.10 4.20 -7.21
C GLN A 92 16.21 3.34 -6.57
N ALA A 93 16.84 2.50 -7.39
CA ALA A 93 17.85 1.54 -6.97
C ALA A 93 19.26 2.15 -6.85
N SER A 94 19.41 3.46 -7.08
CA SER A 94 20.71 4.15 -6.98
C SER A 94 21.38 3.99 -5.62
N ALA A 95 20.59 4.00 -4.54
CA ALA A 95 21.09 3.81 -3.17
C ALA A 95 21.25 2.34 -2.76
N CYS A 96 20.90 1.38 -3.62
CA CYS A 96 21.02 -0.03 -3.28
C CYS A 96 22.49 -0.48 -3.31
N GLY A 97 22.88 -1.35 -2.37
CA GLY A 97 24.25 -1.88 -2.29
C GLY A 97 24.68 -2.77 -3.48
N TYR A 98 23.76 -3.06 -4.41
CA TYR A 98 24.04 -3.82 -5.63
C TYR A 98 24.33 -2.93 -6.85
N ASN A 99 24.15 -1.62 -6.72
CA ASN A 99 24.59 -0.66 -7.72
C ASN A 99 26.12 -0.57 -7.70
N THR A 100 26.74 -1.07 -8.75
CA THR A 100 28.20 -1.11 -8.94
C THR A 100 28.67 -0.26 -10.11
N GLN A 101 27.74 0.19 -10.95
CA GLN A 101 28.06 0.93 -12.19
C GLN A 101 27.82 2.45 -12.07
N TYR A 102 26.86 2.89 -11.25
CA TYR A 102 26.42 4.28 -11.22
C TYR A 102 26.38 4.86 -9.80
N PRO A 103 27.52 5.22 -9.20
CA PRO A 103 27.58 5.70 -7.82
C PRO A 103 26.81 7.00 -7.56
N ASP A 104 26.66 7.86 -8.58
CA ASP A 104 26.01 9.18 -8.46
C ASP A 104 24.54 9.20 -8.95
N GLY A 105 24.00 8.03 -9.32
CA GLY A 105 22.63 7.91 -9.81
C GLY A 105 22.52 7.13 -11.11
N ILE A 106 21.59 6.18 -11.16
CA ILE A 106 21.38 5.30 -12.30
C ILE A 106 20.78 6.11 -13.47
N THR A 107 21.46 6.03 -14.61
CA THR A 107 21.02 6.67 -15.87
C THR A 107 20.34 5.68 -16.82
N ASP A 108 20.48 4.38 -16.57
CA ASP A 108 19.88 3.30 -17.35
C ASP A 108 18.70 2.66 -16.59
N PRO A 109 17.45 2.80 -17.09
CA PRO A 109 16.28 2.24 -16.43
C PRO A 109 16.31 0.72 -16.33
N VAL A 110 16.90 0.01 -17.30
CA VAL A 110 16.98 -1.46 -17.28
C VAL A 110 17.94 -1.93 -16.18
N TYR A 111 19.05 -1.22 -16.00
CA TYR A 111 19.98 -1.47 -14.90
C TYR A 111 19.32 -1.21 -13.54
N SER A 112 18.57 -0.11 -13.40
CA SER A 112 17.79 0.19 -12.20
C SER A 112 16.85 -0.95 -11.84
N ILE A 113 16.10 -1.48 -12.82
CA ILE A 113 15.19 -2.61 -12.61
C ILE A 113 15.94 -3.83 -12.11
N ARG A 114 17.05 -4.19 -12.75
CA ARG A 114 17.84 -5.37 -12.34
C ARG A 114 18.40 -5.24 -10.93
N CYS A 115 18.87 -4.06 -10.54
CA CYS A 115 19.37 -3.78 -9.21
C CYS A 115 18.24 -3.80 -8.16
N GLY A 116 17.11 -3.16 -8.45
CA GLY A 116 15.93 -3.13 -7.59
C GLY A 116 15.32 -4.51 -7.38
N VAL A 117 15.16 -5.31 -8.44
CA VAL A 117 14.66 -6.68 -8.37
C VAL A 117 15.62 -7.60 -7.61
N HIS A 118 16.94 -7.45 -7.80
CA HIS A 118 17.92 -8.21 -7.01
C HIS A 118 17.82 -7.91 -5.52
N TYR A 119 17.70 -6.62 -5.18
CA TYR A 119 17.52 -6.19 -3.81
C TYR A 119 16.22 -6.73 -3.20
N LEU A 120 15.12 -6.64 -3.95
CA LEU A 120 13.83 -7.19 -3.55
C LEU A 120 13.89 -8.71 -3.33
N ALA A 121 14.54 -9.45 -4.24
CA ALA A 121 14.74 -10.89 -4.10
C ALA A 121 15.58 -11.25 -2.87
N ASN A 122 16.61 -10.47 -2.57
CA ASN A 122 17.40 -10.65 -1.36
C ASN A 122 16.58 -10.39 -0.10
N CYS A 123 15.73 -9.36 -0.09
CA CYS A 123 14.78 -9.11 1.00
C CYS A 123 13.78 -10.26 1.15
N LEU A 124 13.18 -10.73 0.06
CA LEU A 124 12.26 -11.87 0.03
C LEU A 124 12.91 -13.15 0.56
N ASN A 125 14.17 -13.41 0.23
CA ASN A 125 14.90 -14.56 0.75
C ASN A 125 15.29 -14.41 2.23
N ALA A 126 15.56 -13.18 2.68
CA ALA A 126 15.88 -12.89 4.08
C ALA A 126 14.66 -12.98 5.00
N THR A 127 13.47 -12.64 4.49
CA THR A 127 12.22 -12.71 5.23
C THR A 127 11.37 -13.86 4.71
N ASN A 128 11.28 -14.96 5.46
CA ASN A 128 10.45 -16.13 5.15
C ASN A 128 8.92 -15.83 5.30
N VAL A 129 8.44 -14.70 4.76
CA VAL A 129 7.07 -14.18 4.98
C VAL A 129 6.49 -13.47 3.77
N GLU A 130 5.16 -13.58 3.71
CA GLU A 130 4.24 -13.14 2.67
C GLU A 130 4.28 -11.62 2.40
N SER A 131 4.00 -11.30 1.13
CA SER A 131 4.01 -10.02 0.38
C SER A 131 3.83 -8.67 1.11
N LEU A 132 3.23 -8.62 2.30
CA LEU A 132 2.83 -7.40 3.01
C LEU A 132 3.90 -6.81 3.96
N GLN A 133 4.89 -7.59 4.39
CA GLN A 133 5.99 -7.07 5.25
C GLN A 133 7.22 -6.61 4.47
N ILE A 134 7.32 -6.91 3.17
CA ILE A 134 8.50 -6.56 2.37
C ILE A 134 8.56 -5.05 2.14
N LEU A 135 7.43 -4.36 1.91
CA LEU A 135 7.41 -2.90 1.68
C LEU A 135 7.95 -2.09 2.88
N SER A 136 7.65 -2.48 4.12
CA SER A 136 8.14 -1.78 5.32
C SER A 136 9.59 -2.13 5.65
N THR A 137 10.01 -3.37 5.42
CA THR A 137 11.37 -3.87 5.74
C THR A 137 12.38 -3.45 4.67
N CYS A 138 12.01 -3.53 3.40
CA CYS A 138 12.81 -3.15 2.24
C CYS A 138 12.93 -1.61 2.15
N GLY A 139 11.82 -0.88 2.34
CA GLY A 139 11.81 0.58 2.36
C GLY A 139 12.60 1.19 3.52
N SER A 140 12.60 0.56 4.71
CA SER A 140 13.39 1.03 5.85
C SER A 140 14.90 0.81 5.70
N HIS A 141 15.35 -0.27 5.03
CA HIS A 141 16.78 -0.44 4.72
C HIS A 141 17.25 0.49 3.59
N CYS A 142 16.45 0.72 2.54
CA CYS A 142 16.77 1.75 1.53
C CYS A 142 16.87 3.14 2.18
N ARG A 143 15.94 3.48 3.09
CA ARG A 143 15.94 4.78 3.78
C ARG A 143 17.04 4.94 4.83
N ALA A 144 17.53 3.85 5.41
CA ALA A 144 18.65 3.86 6.37
C ALA A 144 20.03 3.95 5.70
N THR A 145 20.09 3.85 4.37
CA THR A 145 21.32 3.96 3.58
C THR A 145 21.46 5.34 2.91
N ILE A 146 20.49 6.24 3.12
CA ILE A 146 20.51 7.67 2.74
C ILE A 146 20.88 8.50 3.98
#